data_AF-A0A2C9KW78-F1
#
_entry.id   AF-A0A2C9KW78-F1
#
_cell.length_a   1.000
_cell.length_b   1.000
_cell.length_c   1.000
_cell.angle_alpha   90.00
_cell.angle_beta   90.00
_cell.angle_gamma   90.00
#
_symmetry.space_group_name_H-M   'P 1'
#
loop_
_entity.id
_entity.type
_entity.pdbx_description
1 polymer ?
#
loop_
_entity_poly.entity_id
_entity_poly.type
_entity_poly.pdbx_seq_one_letter_code
_entity_poly.pdbx_strand_id
1 'polypeptide(L)'
;MPWVLEKCANDFRVTLVVLKFGDSITNEVINLVDVLKATFGRNTLKESGVLVLTRGDIFKKSVRESFSDWLQVQDGHLKELMAACNGRALLFDNILKDTDVQGEQLQNLMNMVDEIILDHTFVLKS
;
A
#
# COMPACT_ATOMS: atom_id res chain seq x y z
N MET A 1 -15.26 -9.69 11.02
CA MET A 1 -14.63 -8.37 10.77
C MET A 1 -15.58 -7.31 10.14
N PRO A 2 -16.83 -7.07 10.59
CA PRO A 2 -17.63 -5.97 10.02
C PRO A 2 -17.24 -4.56 10.54
N TRP A 3 -16.80 -4.48 11.80
CA TRP A 3 -16.65 -3.22 12.54
C TRP A 3 -15.58 -2.25 12.01
N VAL A 4 -14.56 -2.77 11.30
CA VAL A 4 -13.48 -1.93 10.73
C VAL A 4 -14.00 -1.11 9.55
N LEU A 5 -14.93 -1.66 8.77
CA LEU A 5 -15.48 -0.99 7.59
C LEU A 5 -16.51 0.08 7.95
N GLU A 6 -17.17 -0.08 9.11
CA GLU A 6 -18.23 0.82 9.59
C GLU A 6 -17.73 2.24 9.89
N LYS A 7 -16.48 2.41 10.34
CA LYS A 7 -15.90 3.73 10.61
C LYS A 7 -15.44 4.50 9.38
N CYS A 8 -15.20 3.82 8.26
CA CYS A 8 -14.74 4.44 7.01
C CYS A 8 -15.89 4.98 6.15
N ALA A 9 -17.13 4.86 6.61
CA ALA A 9 -18.34 5.05 5.81
C ALA A 9 -18.54 6.44 5.18
N ASN A 10 -17.74 7.46 5.52
CA ASN A 10 -18.01 8.84 5.07
C ASN A 10 -16.95 9.59 4.26
N ASP A 11 -15.63 9.26 4.25
CA ASP A 11 -14.67 9.89 3.28
C ASP A 11 -13.21 9.37 3.43
N PHE A 12 -12.91 8.08 3.14
CA PHE A 12 -11.49 7.69 3.05
C PHE A 12 -10.95 7.97 1.64
N ARG A 13 -9.86 8.72 1.55
CA ARG A 13 -9.22 9.09 0.28
C ARG A 13 -8.10 8.15 -0.14
N VAL A 14 -7.49 7.47 0.82
CA VAL A 14 -6.35 6.57 0.63
C VAL A 14 -6.53 5.33 1.49
N THR A 15 -6.22 4.16 0.92
CA THR A 15 -6.24 2.86 1.60
C THR A 15 -4.82 2.33 1.71
N LEU A 16 -4.31 2.14 2.93
CA LEU A 16 -2.99 1.54 3.15
C LEU A 16 -3.12 0.04 3.36
N VAL A 17 -2.50 -0.75 2.49
CA VAL A 17 -2.37 -2.20 2.66
C VAL A 17 -1.00 -2.48 3.26
N VAL A 18 -0.95 -2.75 4.57
CA VAL A 18 0.33 -2.88 5.29
C VAL A 18 0.69 -4.35 5.46
N LEU A 19 1.86 -4.75 4.95
CA LEU A 19 2.42 -6.10 5.07
C LEU A 19 3.79 -6.05 5.75
N LYS A 20 4.26 -7.18 6.29
CA LYS A 20 5.62 -7.32 6.81
C LYS A 20 6.48 -8.05 5.80
N PHE A 21 7.67 -7.53 5.51
CA PHE A 21 8.65 -8.26 4.70
C PHE A 21 9.03 -9.58 5.39
N GLY A 22 9.10 -10.64 4.60
CA GLY A 22 9.41 -12.01 5.07
C GLY A 22 8.20 -12.79 5.59
N ASP A 23 7.02 -12.18 5.70
CA ASP A 23 5.80 -12.89 6.08
C ASP A 23 5.08 -13.38 4.81
N SER A 24 4.52 -14.59 4.88
CA SER A 24 3.71 -15.15 3.79
C SER A 24 2.41 -14.36 3.63
N ILE A 25 2.07 -14.00 2.40
CA ILE A 25 0.78 -13.38 2.10
C ILE A 25 -0.26 -14.50 2.03
N THR A 26 -1.10 -14.56 3.06
CA THR A 26 -2.12 -15.61 3.19
C THR A 26 -3.34 -15.30 2.33
N ASN A 27 -4.13 -16.35 2.04
CA ASN A 27 -5.42 -16.21 1.37
C ASN A 27 -6.39 -15.28 2.13
N GLU A 28 -6.22 -15.11 3.45
CA GLU A 28 -7.04 -14.19 4.25
C GLU A 28 -6.83 -12.73 3.82
N VAL A 29 -5.59 -12.35 3.49
CA VAL A 29 -5.27 -11.01 2.99
C VAL A 29 -5.91 -10.78 1.62
N ILE A 30 -5.85 -11.78 0.74
CA ILE A 30 -6.49 -11.71 -0.60
C ILE A 30 -8.01 -11.67 -0.48
N ASN A 31 -8.59 -12.50 0.38
CA ASN A 31 -10.04 -12.47 0.65
C ASN A 31 -10.47 -11.10 1.20
N LEU A 32 -9.65 -10.47 2.05
CA LEU A 32 -9.95 -9.12 2.54
C LEU A 32 -9.96 -8.09 1.40
N VAL A 33 -9.04 -8.21 0.44
CA VAL A 33 -9.04 -7.37 -0.76
C VAL A 33 -10.31 -7.56 -1.59
N ASP A 34 -10.79 -8.79 -1.73
CA ASP A 34 -12.03 -9.05 -2.47
C ASP A 34 -13.26 -8.54 -1.73
N VAL A 35 -13.27 -8.62 -0.39
CA VAL A 35 -14.31 -7.98 0.45
C VAL A 35 -14.29 -6.45 0.28
N LEU A 36 -13.11 -5.83 0.23
CA LEU A 36 -12.98 -4.38 0.00
C LEU A 36 -13.51 -4.00 -1.39
N LYS A 37 -13.19 -4.76 -2.43
CA LYS A 37 -13.73 -4.57 -3.78
C LYS A 37 -15.25 -4.71 -3.83
N ALA A 38 -15.80 -5.67 -3.10
CA ALA A 38 -17.26 -5.88 -3.04
C ALA A 38 -17.97 -4.77 -2.27
N THR A 39 -17.33 -4.21 -1.23
CA THR A 39 -17.94 -3.21 -0.34
C THR A 39 -17.81 -1.79 -0.90
N PHE A 40 -16.64 -1.42 -1.43
CA PHE A 40 -16.31 -0.06 -1.86
C PHE A 40 -16.11 0.07 -3.38
N GLY A 41 -16.42 -0.98 -4.14
CA GLY A 41 -16.29 -1.00 -5.59
C GLY A 41 -14.98 -1.61 -6.08
N ARG A 42 -15.05 -2.25 -7.26
CA ARG A 42 -13.96 -3.07 -7.83
C ARG A 42 -12.65 -2.30 -8.03
N ASN A 43 -12.72 -0.99 -8.21
CA ASN A 43 -11.55 -0.14 -8.43
C ASN A 43 -11.04 0.54 -7.16
N THR A 44 -11.64 0.33 -5.98
CA THR A 44 -11.29 1.10 -4.76
C THR A 44 -9.79 1.10 -4.48
N LEU A 45 -9.12 -0.05 -4.54
CA LEU A 45 -7.67 -0.12 -4.31
C LEU A 45 -6.87 0.41 -5.50
N LYS A 46 -7.40 0.28 -6.73
CA LYS A 46 -6.75 0.82 -7.92
C LYS A 46 -6.74 2.34 -7.87
N GLU A 47 -7.77 2.94 -7.30
CA GLU A 47 -7.95 4.38 -7.18
C GLU A 47 -7.27 4.95 -5.94
N SER A 48 -7.34 4.26 -4.79
CA SER A 48 -6.89 4.81 -3.49
C SER A 48 -5.81 4.00 -2.77
N GLY A 49 -5.48 2.79 -3.25
CA GLY A 49 -4.63 1.83 -2.55
C GLY A 49 -3.14 2.11 -2.67
N VAL A 50 -2.43 2.07 -1.54
CA VAL A 50 -0.96 2.06 -1.45
C VAL A 50 -0.51 0.84 -0.67
N LEU A 51 0.35 0.01 -1.27
CA LEU A 51 0.97 -1.11 -0.59
C LEU A 51 2.14 -0.61 0.26
N VAL A 52 2.15 -0.91 1.55
CA VAL A 52 3.26 -0.56 2.46
C VAL A 52 3.88 -1.84 2.98
N LEU A 53 5.12 -2.11 2.60
CA LEU A 53 5.90 -3.20 3.14
C LEU A 53 6.75 -2.70 4.31
N THR A 54 6.61 -3.31 5.47
CA THR A 54 7.36 -2.97 6.70
C THR A 54 8.53 -3.93 6.91
N ARG A 55 9.37 -3.66 7.92
CA ARG A 55 10.67 -4.35 8.14
C ARG A 55 11.69 -4.02 7.04
N GLY A 56 11.71 -2.76 6.61
CA GLY A 56 12.66 -2.24 5.63
C GLY A 56 14.12 -2.40 6.05
N ASP A 57 14.41 -2.42 7.35
CA ASP A 57 15.73 -2.74 7.89
C ASP A 57 16.18 -4.16 7.55
N ILE A 58 15.25 -5.12 7.56
CA ILE A 58 15.51 -6.52 7.23
C ILE A 58 15.58 -6.68 5.72
N PHE A 59 14.68 -6.03 4.97
CA PHE A 59 14.75 -6.00 3.51
C PHE A 59 16.14 -5.53 3.04
N LYS A 60 16.64 -4.40 3.55
CA LYS A 60 17.96 -3.84 3.20
C LYS A 60 19.12 -4.78 3.53
N LYS A 61 18.97 -5.67 4.52
CA LYS A 61 19.99 -6.68 4.88
C LYS A 61 19.88 -7.96 4.06
N SER A 62 18.67 -8.30 3.62
CA SER A 62 18.37 -9.59 2.97
C SER A 62 18.38 -9.50 1.43
N VAL A 63 18.10 -8.33 0.88
CA VAL A 63 17.92 -8.10 -0.56
C VAL A 63 18.99 -7.13 -1.05
N ARG A 64 19.65 -7.48 -2.16
CA ARG A 64 20.75 -6.68 -2.75
C ARG A 64 20.27 -5.63 -3.75
N GLU A 65 19.16 -5.90 -4.41
CA GLU A 65 18.58 -5.01 -5.41
C GLU A 65 17.73 -3.91 -4.74
N SER A 66 17.36 -2.88 -5.50
CA SER A 66 16.49 -1.84 -4.99
C SER A 66 15.09 -2.40 -4.68
N PHE A 67 14.32 -1.71 -3.84
CA PHE A 67 12.94 -2.13 -3.56
C PHE A 67 12.09 -2.19 -4.83
N SER A 68 12.26 -1.23 -5.74
CA SER A 68 11.57 -1.23 -7.02
C SER A 68 11.94 -2.44 -7.88
N ASP A 69 13.23 -2.74 -8.02
CA ASP A 69 13.69 -3.89 -8.82
C ASP A 69 13.20 -5.22 -8.24
N TRP A 70 13.28 -5.35 -6.91
CA TRP A 70 12.78 -6.52 -6.20
C TRP A 70 11.29 -6.74 -6.46
N LEU A 71 10.47 -5.69 -6.43
CA LEU A 71 9.04 -5.77 -6.72
C LEU A 71 8.77 -6.26 -8.15
N GLN A 72 9.56 -5.86 -9.15
CA GLN A 72 9.34 -6.25 -10.55
C GLN A 72 9.43 -7.77 -10.78
N VAL A 73 10.21 -8.47 -9.96
CA VAL A 73 10.42 -9.92 -10.09
C VAL A 73 9.49 -10.75 -9.22
N GLN A 74 8.64 -10.13 -8.39
CA GLN A 74 7.69 -10.85 -7.53
C GLN A 74 6.52 -11.45 -8.32
N ASP A 75 6.01 -12.58 -7.82
CA ASP A 75 4.85 -13.29 -8.36
C ASP A 75 3.78 -13.55 -7.30
N GLY A 76 2.76 -14.34 -7.68
CA GLY A 76 1.66 -14.74 -6.80
C GLY A 76 0.90 -13.57 -6.15
N HIS A 77 0.53 -13.75 -4.89
CA HIS A 77 -0.28 -12.80 -4.14
C HIS A 77 0.34 -11.40 -4.01
N LEU A 78 1.67 -11.29 -3.96
CA LEU A 78 2.32 -9.99 -3.87
C LEU A 78 2.13 -9.22 -5.18
N LYS A 79 2.30 -9.88 -6.33
CA LYS A 79 2.05 -9.31 -7.64
C LYS A 79 0.59 -8.86 -7.82
N GLU A 80 -0.34 -9.68 -7.34
CA GLU A 80 -1.77 -9.36 -7.37
C GLU A 80 -2.10 -8.11 -6.52
N LEU A 81 -1.52 -8.00 -5.32
CA LEU A 81 -1.71 -6.83 -4.45
C LEU A 81 -1.11 -5.56 -5.04
N MET A 82 0.08 -5.65 -5.63
CA MET A 82 0.68 -4.50 -6.33
C MET A 82 -0.19 -4.03 -7.49
N ALA A 83 -0.69 -4.96 -8.31
CA ALA A 83 -1.59 -4.64 -9.41
C ALA A 83 -2.90 -4.02 -8.90
N ALA A 84 -3.45 -4.54 -7.81
CA ALA A 84 -4.64 -3.98 -7.16
C ALA A 84 -4.40 -2.55 -6.66
N CYS A 85 -3.17 -2.18 -6.29
CA CYS A 85 -2.80 -0.83 -5.84
C CYS A 85 -2.23 0.07 -6.95
N ASN A 86 -2.42 -0.28 -8.24
CA ASN A 86 -1.88 0.45 -9.39
C ASN A 86 -0.34 0.62 -9.36
N GLY A 87 0.39 -0.36 -8.83
CA GLY A 87 1.85 -0.33 -8.70
C GLY A 87 2.38 0.58 -7.59
N ARG A 88 1.50 1.23 -6.81
CA ARG A 88 1.90 2.09 -5.69
C ARG A 88 2.37 1.23 -4.52
N ALA A 89 3.67 1.27 -4.24
CA ALA A 89 4.28 0.53 -3.15
C ALA A 89 5.39 1.33 -2.45
N LEU A 90 5.48 1.22 -1.13
CA LEU A 90 6.49 1.87 -0.29
C LEU A 90 7.11 0.86 0.69
N LEU A 91 8.40 1.08 1.01
CA LEU A 91 9.12 0.30 2.01
C LEU A 91 9.39 1.14 3.26
N PHE A 92 8.91 0.67 4.40
CA PHE A 92 8.98 1.35 5.69
C PHE A 92 9.94 0.65 6.66
N ASP A 93 10.76 1.45 7.34
CA ASP A 93 11.65 1.00 8.41
C ASP A 93 11.17 1.64 9.72
N ASN A 94 10.34 0.89 10.45
CA ASN A 94 9.73 1.38 11.69
C ASN A 94 10.63 1.17 12.92
N ILE A 95 11.85 0.65 12.74
CA ILE A 95 12.79 0.37 13.85
C ILE A 95 13.82 1.49 13.94
N LEU A 96 14.32 1.97 12.80
CA LEU A 96 15.30 3.04 12.77
C LEU A 96 14.68 4.32 13.33
N LYS A 97 15.32 4.88 14.36
CA LYS A 97 14.94 6.18 14.98
C LYS A 97 15.72 7.34 14.40
N ASP A 98 16.17 7.20 13.15
CA ASP A 98 16.82 8.25 12.40
C ASP A 98 15.73 9.18 11.86
N THR A 99 15.74 10.43 12.31
CA THR A 99 14.71 11.42 11.97
C THR A 99 14.71 11.77 10.49
N ASP A 100 15.85 11.69 9.82
CA ASP A 100 15.97 12.03 8.41
C ASP A 100 15.35 10.91 7.56
N VAL A 101 15.66 9.65 7.87
CA VAL A 101 15.06 8.49 7.19
C VAL A 101 13.56 8.42 7.43
N GLN A 102 13.09 8.68 8.66
CA GLN A 102 11.66 8.72 8.96
C GLN A 102 10.96 9.87 8.24
N GLY A 103 11.61 11.05 8.17
CA GLY A 103 11.13 12.21 7.44
C GLY A 103 10.97 11.92 5.95
N GLU A 104 11.98 11.28 5.34
CA GLU A 104 11.94 10.87 3.93
C GLU A 104 10.82 9.86 3.66
N GLN A 105 10.66 8.83 4.50
CA GLN A 105 9.60 7.82 4.35
C GLN A 105 8.20 8.42 4.49
N LEU A 106 8.02 9.34 5.44
CA LEU A 106 6.77 10.07 5.60
C LEU A 106 6.51 10.98 4.40
N GLN A 107 7.53 11.70 3.91
CA GLN A 107 7.37 12.58 2.75
C GLN A 107 7.00 11.79 1.49
N ASN A 108 7.61 10.62 1.27
CA ASN A 108 7.27 9.75 0.15
C ASN A 108 5.82 9.25 0.22
N LEU A 109 5.34 8.92 1.42
CA LEU A 109 3.92 8.59 1.63
C LEU A 109 3.01 9.79 1.36
N MET A 110 3.36 10.98 1.86
CA MET A 110 2.56 12.19 1.65
C MET A 110 2.49 12.58 0.17
N ASN A 111 3.61 12.52 -0.56
CA ASN A 111 3.63 12.77 -2.00
C ASN A 111 2.69 11.82 -2.75
N MET A 112 2.70 10.53 -2.40
CA MET A 112 1.83 9.54 -3.01
C MET A 112 0.35 9.75 -2.66
N VAL A 113 0.06 10.18 -1.43
CA VAL A 113 -1.29 10.57 -1.00
C VAL A 113 -1.77 11.79 -1.81
N ASP A 114 -0.93 12.81 -1.96
CA ASP A 114 -1.26 14.03 -2.70
C ASP A 114 -1.53 13.72 -4.18
N GLU A 115 -0.73 12.86 -4.82
CA GLU A 115 -0.96 12.39 -6.18
C GLU A 115 -2.32 11.71 -6.34
N ILE A 116 -2.68 10.83 -5.40
CA ILE A 116 -3.99 10.16 -5.39
C ILE A 116 -5.11 11.20 -5.29
N ILE A 117 -5.01 12.14 -4.35
CA ILE A 117 -6.07 13.14 -4.12
C ILE A 117 -6.23 14.08 -5.31
N LEU A 118 -5.12 14.47 -5.96
CA LEU A 118 -5.15 15.32 -7.15
C LEU A 118 -5.85 14.62 -8.31
N ASP A 119 -5.54 13.35 -8.58
CA ASP A 119 -6.17 12.56 -9.66
C ASP A 119 -7.70 12.52 -9.50
N HIS A 120 -8.19 12.28 -8.27
CA HIS A 120 -9.63 12.30 -7.96
C HIS A 120 -10.29 13.68 -8.13
N THR A 121 -9.54 14.76 -7.91
CA THR A 121 -10.05 16.13 -8.05
C THR A 121 -10.26 16.53 -9.52
N PHE A 122 -9.46 15.98 -10.45
CA PHE A 122 -9.65 16.22 -11.88
C PHE A 122 -10.85 15.47 -12.44
N VAL A 123 -11.12 14.25 -11.97
CA VAL A 123 -12.27 13.44 -12.42
C VAL A 123 -13.61 14.06 -12.02
N LEU A 124 -13.70 14.71 -10.85
CA LEU A 124 -14.94 15.35 -10.39
C LEU A 124 -15.24 16.69 -11.09
N LYS A 125 -14.30 17.25 -11.86
CA LYS A 125 -14.47 18.53 -12.56
C LYS A 125 -14.76 18.40 -14.06
N SER A 126 -14.72 17.19 -14.63
CA SER A 126 -15.04 16.89 -16.04
C SER A 126 -16.45 16.34 -16.19
#